data_AF-A0A8E1W7C4-F1
#
_entry.id   AF-A0A8E1W7C4-F1
#
_cell.length_a   1.000
_cell.length_b   1.000
_cell.length_c   1.000
_cell.angle_alpha   90.00
_cell.angle_beta   90.00
_cell.angle_gamma   90.00
#
_symmetry.space_group_name_H-M   'P 1'
#
loop_
_entity.id
_entity.type
_entity.pdbx_description
1 polymer ?
#
loop_
_entity_poly.entity_id
_entity_poly.type
_entity_poly.pdbx_seq_one_letter_code
_entity_poly.pdbx_strand_id
1 'polypeptide(L)' 'PAKLAAHFRSARVVGEVDNRLGVPNASQHMPIWLLDGRIGSWAEIWPQLKDLKA' A
#
# COMPACT_ATOMS: atom_id res chain seq x y z
N PRO A 1 -5.77 7.46 3.28
CA PRO A 1 -5.65 6.39 4.30
C PRO A 1 -4.94 6.89 5.58
N ALA A 2 -5.72 7.40 6.55
CA ALA A 2 -5.18 7.98 7.79
C ALA A 2 -4.24 7.03 8.56
N LYS A 3 -4.48 5.71 8.48
CA LYS A 3 -3.60 4.70 9.11
C LYS A 3 -2.19 4.66 8.51
N LEU A 4 -2.03 4.87 7.20
CA LEU A 4 -0.69 4.91 6.59
C LEU A 4 0.07 6.18 6.98
N ALA A 5 -0.62 7.32 7.12
CA ALA A 5 -0.01 8.59 7.50
C ALA A 5 0.61 8.57 8.92
N ALA A 6 0.19 7.65 9.79
CA ALA A 6 0.75 7.50 11.13
C ALA A 6 2.14 6.83 11.17
N HIS A 7 2.48 6.05 10.14
CA HIS A 7 3.69 5.23 10.11
C HIS A 7 4.72 5.65 9.06
N PHE A 8 4.37 6.62 8.21
CA PHE A 8 5.20 7.07 7.09
C PHE A 8 5.10 8.59 6.92
N ARG A 9 6.22 9.22 6.56
CA ARG A 9 6.26 10.66 6.24
C ARG A 9 5.54 10.99 4.95
N SER A 10 5.46 10.04 4.01
CA SER A 10 4.69 10.20 2.79
C SER A 10 4.02 8.90 2.36
N ALA A 11 2.85 9.05 1.75
CA ALA A 11 2.10 7.98 1.11
C ALA A 11 1.46 8.53 -0.16
N ARG A 12 1.83 7.99 -1.32
CA ARG A 12 1.27 8.42 -2.61
C ARG A 12 1.00 7.23 -3.53
N VAL A 13 -0.04 7.34 -4.34
CA VAL A 13 -0.30 6.38 -5.42
C VAL A 13 0.71 6.63 -6.54
N VAL A 14 1.33 5.57 -7.04
CA VAL A 14 2.33 5.62 -8.12
C VAL A 14 1.92 4.86 -9.36
N GLY A 15 0.77 4.20 -9.30
CA GLY A 15 0.19 3.44 -10.40
C GLY A 15 -0.93 2.55 -9.89
N GLU A 16 -1.35 1.65 -10.76
CA GLU A 16 -2.35 0.64 -10.49
C GLU A 16 -1.84 -0.73 -10.91
N VAL A 17 -2.41 -1.77 -10.33
CA VAL A 17 -2.12 -3.15 -10.70
C VAL A 17 -2.64 -3.40 -12.12
N ASP A 18 -1.71 -3.77 -13.00
CA ASP A 18 -1.99 -4.27 -14.35
C ASP A 18 -1.04 -5.43 -14.68
N ASN A 19 -1.59 -6.64 -14.79
CA ASN A 19 -0.81 -7.83 -15.15
C ASN A 19 -0.58 -7.95 -16.66
N ARG A 20 -1.22 -7.11 -17.49
CA ARG A 20 -1.11 -7.07 -18.95
C ARG A 20 -1.49 -8.37 -19.68
N LEU A 21 -2.15 -9.29 -18.99
CA LEU A 21 -2.52 -10.60 -19.56
C LEU A 21 -3.91 -10.58 -20.21
N GLY A 22 -4.65 -9.48 -20.09
CA GLY A 22 -6.00 -9.35 -20.68
C GLY A 22 -7.03 -10.30 -20.04
N VAL A 23 -6.70 -10.91 -18.90
CA VAL A 23 -7.59 -11.82 -18.16
C VAL A 23 -8.15 -11.11 -16.92
N PRO A 24 -9.41 -11.38 -16.53
CA PRO A 24 -9.97 -10.84 -15.30
C PRO A 24 -9.09 -11.15 -14.09
N ASN A 25 -8.79 -10.12 -13.31
CA ASN A 25 -7.97 -10.22 -12.10
C ASN A 25 -8.69 -9.47 -10.99
N ALA A 26 -8.95 -10.15 -9.87
CA ALA A 26 -9.64 -9.55 -8.72
C ALA A 26 -8.92 -8.32 -8.15
N SER A 27 -7.61 -8.20 -8.40
CA SER A 27 -6.79 -7.07 -7.99
C SER A 27 -6.54 -6.04 -9.10
N GLN A 28 -7.12 -6.19 -10.29
CA GLN A 28 -6.94 -5.22 -11.38
C GLN A 28 -7.38 -3.82 -10.95
N HIS A 29 -6.66 -2.78 -11.38
CA HIS A 29 -6.92 -1.38 -11.03
C HIS A 29 -6.75 -1.02 -9.55
N MET A 30 -6.33 -1.97 -8.69
CA MET A 30 -6.01 -1.63 -7.32
C MET A 30 -4.80 -0.68 -7.28
N PRO A 31 -4.84 0.36 -6.43
CA PRO A 31 -3.77 1.36 -6.38
C PRO A 31 -2.49 0.77 -5.79
N ILE A 32 -1.35 1.09 -6.42
CA ILE A 32 -0.01 0.82 -5.91
C ILE A 32 0.45 2.04 -5.13
N TRP A 33 0.71 1.85 -3.83
CA TRP A 33 1.17 2.91 -2.93
C TRP A 33 2.69 2.86 -2.76
N LEU A 34 3.35 4.01 -2.93
CA LEU A 34 4.71 4.23 -2.45
C LEU A 34 4.64 4.91 -1.09
N LEU A 35 5.30 4.28 -0.11
CA LEU A 35 5.40 4.76 1.26
C LEU A 35 6.87 5.09 1.55
N ASP A 36 7.14 6.27 2.09
CA ASP A 36 8.50 6.74 2.35
C ASP A 36 8.63 7.38 3.73
N GLY A 37 9.85 7.42 4.26
CA GLY A 37 10.17 7.96 5.59
C GLY A 37 9.48 7.19 6.69
N ARG A 38 9.68 5.86 6.72
CA ARG A 38 9.13 4.98 7.74
C ARG A 38 9.45 5.48 9.16
N ILE A 39 8.42 5.56 10.00
CA ILE A 39 8.51 5.98 11.41
C ILE A 39 8.45 4.73 12.28
N GLY A 40 9.61 4.16 12.58
CA GLY A 40 9.74 2.91 13.35
C GLY A 40 10.31 1.75 12.52
N SER A 41 10.45 0.59 13.16
CA SER A 41 10.90 -0.64 12.53
C SER A 41 9.76 -1.37 11.81
N TRP A 42 10.10 -2.29 10.92
CA TRP A 42 9.10 -3.09 10.23
C TRP A 42 8.37 -4.08 11.14
N ALA A 43 9.06 -4.58 12.16
CA ALA A 43 8.47 -5.46 13.17
C ALA A 43 7.34 -4.78 13.96
N GLU A 44 7.46 -3.47 14.22
CA GLU A 44 6.44 -2.70 14.92
C GLU A 44 5.27 -2.32 14.00
N ILE A 45 5.56 -1.93 12.76
CA ILE A 45 4.57 -1.34 11.85
C ILE A 45 3.74 -2.42 11.14
N TRP A 46 4.37 -3.50 10.66
CA TRP A 46 3.71 -4.48 9.81
C TRP A 46 2.47 -5.14 10.44
N PRO A 47 2.48 -5.56 11.72
CA PRO A 47 1.29 -6.14 12.36
C PRO A 47 0.06 -5.22 12.37
N GLN A 48 0.25 -3.90 12.30
CA GLN A 48 -0.82 -2.90 12.34
C GLN A 48 -1.42 -2.63 10.95
N LEU A 49 -0.70 -2.98 9.88
CA LEU A 49 -1.04 -2.65 8.49
C LEU A 49 -1.39 -3.84 7.62
N LYS A 50 -0.96 -5.06 7.98
CA LYS A 50 -1.12 -6.27 7.15
C LYS A 50 -2.57 -6.58 6.74
N ASP A 51 -3.54 -6.16 7.56
CA ASP A 51 -4.99 -6.39 7.34
C ASP A 51 -5.73 -5.12 6.91
N LEU A 52 -4.99 -4.06 6.53
CA LEU A 52 -5.57 -2.82 6.05
C LEU A 52 -6.32 -3.09 4.73
N LYS A 53 -7.65 -3.00 4.79
CA LYS A 53 -8.50 -3.03 3.60
C LYS A 53 -8.50 -1.65 2.95
N ALA A 54 -8.26 -1.62 1.63
CA ALA A 54 -8.34 -0.43 0.79
C ALA A 54 -9.80 -0.04 0.53
#